data_AF-W6A8R0-F1
#
_entry.id   AF-W6A8R0-F1
#
_cell.length_a   1.000
_cell.length_b   1.000
_cell.length_c   1.000
_cell.angle_alpha   90.00
_cell.angle_beta   90.00
_cell.angle_gamma   90.00
#
_symmetry.space_group_name_H-M   'P 1'
#
loop_
_entity.id
_entity.type
_entity.pdbx_description
1 polymer ?
#
loop_
_entity_poly.entity_id
_entity_poly.type
_entity_poly.pdbx_seq_one_letter_code
_entity_poly.pdbx_strand_id
1 'polypeptide(L)'
;MKEKYYKIARGFNLAYIIITSVSLIILAIIFITSLVLSPVNISEYNLMALIIQVSSLIGIAILLIIPIIGEVIIKRQIKNSDDKPHTTLAFFMIFFIPLFGFFSGLMILIADTNNNIENNSPKKEKYKNSEPKKSKKESDFVDLVM
;
A
#
# COMPACT_ATOMS: atom_id res chain seq x y z
N MET A 1 7.82 7.24 -10.58
CA MET A 1 8.51 6.73 -9.36
C MET A 1 7.57 6.07 -8.35
N LYS A 2 6.37 6.62 -8.12
CA LYS A 2 5.32 6.11 -7.21
C LYS A 2 5.08 4.60 -7.30
N GLU A 3 4.89 4.06 -8.49
CA GLU A 3 4.61 2.63 -8.70
C GLU A 3 5.72 1.71 -8.16
N LYS A 4 6.99 2.10 -8.27
CA LYS A 4 8.13 1.34 -7.75
C LYS A 4 8.06 1.21 -6.23
N TYR A 5 7.74 2.31 -5.54
CA TYR A 5 7.61 2.32 -4.08
C TYR A 5 6.38 1.52 -3.62
N TYR A 6 5.25 1.60 -4.31
CA TYR A 6 4.09 0.76 -4.02
C TYR A 6 4.36 -0.73 -4.26
N LYS A 7 5.11 -1.09 -5.31
CA LYS A 7 5.54 -2.49 -5.55
C LYS A 7 6.42 -3.01 -4.42
N ILE A 8 7.34 -2.19 -3.91
CA ILE A 8 8.18 -2.53 -2.76
C ILE A 8 7.33 -2.66 -1.49
N ALA A 9 6.44 -1.70 -1.23
CA ALA A 9 5.53 -1.73 -0.08
C ALA A 9 4.66 -3.00 -0.08
N ARG A 10 4.18 -3.41 -1.27
CA ARG A 10 3.46 -4.67 -1.48
C ARG A 10 4.29 -5.88 -1.12
N GLY A 11 5.56 -5.92 -1.55
CA GLY A 11 6.47 -7.02 -1.23
C GLY A 11 6.65 -7.22 0.28
N PHE A 12 6.91 -6.13 1.02
CA PHE A 12 7.03 -6.19 2.48
C PHE A 12 5.72 -6.57 3.17
N ASN A 13 4.59 -6.04 2.70
CA ASN A 13 3.27 -6.36 3.25
C ASN A 13 2.90 -7.83 3.01
N LEU A 14 3.15 -8.35 1.80
CA LEU A 14 2.91 -9.75 1.47
C LEU A 14 3.81 -10.68 2.30
N ALA A 15 5.10 -10.34 2.45
CA ALA A 15 6.00 -11.09 3.30
C ALA A 15 5.50 -11.15 4.75
N TYR A 16 4.99 -10.03 5.29
CA TYR A 16 4.38 -9.99 6.61
C TYR A 16 3.16 -10.91 6.74
N ILE A 17 2.26 -10.88 5.75
CA ILE A 17 1.07 -11.74 5.72
C ILE A 17 1.49 -13.22 5.73
N ILE A 18 2.46 -13.60 4.90
CA ILE A 18 2.95 -14.98 4.81
C ILE A 18 3.56 -15.42 6.14
N ILE A 19 4.48 -14.64 6.70
CA ILE A 19 5.16 -14.97 7.97
C ILE A 19 4.12 -15.13 9.09
N THR A 20 3.21 -14.17 9.22
CA THR A 20 2.19 -14.19 10.28
C THR A 20 1.21 -15.35 10.11
N SER A 21 0.83 -15.68 8.87
CA SER A 21 -0.04 -16.84 8.58
C SER A 21 0.65 -18.16 8.93
N VAL A 22 1.93 -18.30 8.59
CA VAL A 22 2.73 -19.49 8.97
C VAL A 22 2.86 -19.58 10.49
N SER A 23 3.11 -18.47 11.17
CA SER A 23 3.15 -18.43 12.64
C SER A 23 1.83 -18.86 13.28
N LEU A 24 0.69 -18.43 12.74
CA LEU A 24 -0.63 -18.87 13.21
C LEU A 24 -0.83 -20.38 13.06
N ILE A 25 -0.43 -20.96 11.92
CA ILE A 25 -0.52 -22.41 11.69
C ILE A 25 0.33 -23.17 12.73
N ILE A 26 1.58 -22.72 12.95
CA ILE A 26 2.46 -23.35 13.94
C ILE A 26 1.87 -23.26 15.35
N LEU A 27 1.36 -22.08 15.75
CA LEU A 27 0.71 -21.89 17.05
C LEU A 27 -0.55 -22.76 17.20
N ALA A 28 -1.35 -22.89 16.15
CA ALA A 28 -2.52 -23.77 16.15
C ALA A 28 -2.14 -25.25 16.30
N ILE A 29 -1.06 -25.70 15.64
CA ILE A 29 -0.55 -27.07 15.80
C ILE A 29 -0.06 -27.30 17.23
N ILE A 30 0.68 -26.34 17.81
CA ILE A 30 1.13 -26.42 19.21
C ILE A 30 -0.08 -26.49 20.15
N PHE A 31 -1.11 -25.68 19.91
CA PHE A 31 -2.35 -25.70 20.68
C PHE A 31 -3.05 -27.06 20.63
N ILE A 32 -3.28 -27.61 19.43
CA ILE A 32 -3.93 -28.91 19.26
C ILE A 32 -3.11 -30.02 19.92
N THR A 33 -1.79 -30.01 19.74
CA THR A 33 -0.88 -30.99 20.35
C THR A 33 -0.93 -30.90 21.87
N SER A 34 -0.94 -29.69 22.42
CA SER A 34 -1.07 -29.45 23.86
C SER A 34 -2.41 -29.93 24.40
N LEU A 35 -3.50 -29.78 23.64
CA LEU A 35 -4.84 -30.25 24.02
C LEU A 35 -4.93 -31.78 24.05
N VAL A 36 -4.36 -32.46 23.05
CA VAL A 36 -4.41 -33.93 22.91
C VAL A 36 -3.50 -34.64 23.92
N LEU A 37 -2.32 -34.08 24.21
CA LEU A 37 -1.35 -34.66 25.12
C LEU A 37 -1.60 -34.28 26.60
N SER A 38 -2.53 -33.36 26.88
CA SER A 38 -2.83 -32.96 28.25
C SER A 38 -3.66 -34.05 28.95
N PRO A 39 -3.19 -34.60 30.09
CA PRO A 39 -4.03 -35.46 30.91
C PRO A 39 -5.24 -34.67 31.42
N VAL A 40 -6.43 -35.30 31.40
CA VAL A 40 -7.77 -34.71 31.67
C VAL A 40 -7.91 -33.99 33.03
N ASN A 41 -6.88 -34.04 33.88
CA ASN A 41 -6.82 -33.26 35.11
C ASN A 41 -6.43 -31.81 34.82
N ILE A 42 -7.43 -30.97 34.54
CA ILE A 42 -7.28 -29.53 34.42
C ILE A 42 -6.96 -28.97 35.81
N SER A 43 -5.68 -28.79 36.11
CA SER A 43 -5.25 -27.92 37.21
C SER A 43 -5.50 -26.46 36.83
N GLU A 44 -5.60 -25.56 37.81
CA GLU A 44 -5.78 -24.11 37.56
C GLU A 44 -4.70 -23.52 36.63
N TYR A 45 -3.49 -24.06 36.68
CA TYR A 45 -2.38 -23.71 35.79
C TYR A 45 -2.66 -24.07 34.32
N ASN A 46 -3.33 -25.18 34.05
CA ASN A 46 -3.69 -25.61 32.70
C ASN A 46 -4.77 -24.70 32.09
N LEU A 47 -5.69 -24.19 32.92
CA LEU A 47 -6.73 -23.26 32.47
C LEU A 47 -6.14 -21.89 32.10
N MET A 48 -5.25 -21.34 32.91
CA MET A 48 -4.58 -20.06 32.61
C MET A 48 -3.75 -20.17 31.32
N ALA A 49 -3.01 -21.26 31.14
CA ALA A 49 -2.24 -21.50 29.92
C ALA A 49 -3.13 -21.58 28.66
N LEU A 50 -4.29 -22.24 28.78
CA LEU A 50 -5.29 -22.30 27.70
C LEU A 50 -5.81 -20.91 27.33
N ILE A 51 -6.17 -20.08 28.33
CA ILE A 51 -6.66 -18.72 28.12
C ILE A 51 -5.61 -17.87 27.40
N ILE A 52 -4.34 -17.96 27.82
CA ILE A 52 -3.23 -17.22 27.18
C ILE A 52 -3.03 -17.70 25.73
N GLN A 53 -3.10 -19.01 25.46
CA GLN A 53 -2.95 -19.54 24.11
C GLN A 53 -4.11 -19.12 23.18
N VAL A 54 -5.36 -19.20 23.65
CA VAL A 54 -6.53 -18.77 22.86
C VAL A 54 -6.50 -17.26 22.62
N SER A 55 -6.16 -16.47 23.65
CA SER A 55 -6.07 -15.01 23.54
C SER A 55 -4.95 -14.58 22.60
N SER A 56 -3.82 -15.29 22.58
CA SER A 56 -2.71 -14.99 21.65
C SER A 56 -3.06 -15.33 20.19
N LEU A 57 -3.77 -16.44 19.94
CA LEU A 57 -4.28 -16.77 18.60
C LEU A 57 -5.25 -15.70 18.08
N ILE A 58 -6.20 -15.27 18.91
CA ILE A 58 -7.16 -14.21 18.56
C ILE A 58 -6.44 -12.88 18.33
N GLY A 59 -5.52 -12.51 19.23
CA GLY A 59 -4.74 -11.28 19.11
C GLY A 59 -3.95 -11.20 17.82
N ILE A 60 -3.25 -12.27 17.45
CA ILE A 60 -2.47 -12.34 16.20
C ILE A 60 -3.39 -12.34 14.97
N ALA A 61 -4.55 -13.01 15.02
CA ALA A 61 -5.50 -13.00 13.93
C ALA A 61 -6.07 -11.59 13.64
N ILE A 62 -6.34 -10.80 14.67
CA ILE A 62 -6.81 -9.41 14.52
C ILE A 62 -5.72 -8.54 13.84
N LEU A 63 -4.45 -8.76 14.17
CA LEU A 63 -3.33 -8.03 13.56
C LEU A 63 -3.19 -8.26 12.05
N LEU A 64 -3.75 -9.35 11.50
CA LEU A 64 -3.76 -9.59 10.05
C LEU A 64 -4.76 -8.73 9.27
N ILE A 65 -5.75 -8.12 9.91
CA ILE A 65 -6.79 -7.35 9.21
C ILE A 65 -6.18 -6.15 8.47
N ILE A 66 -5.31 -5.39 9.15
CA ILE A 66 -4.65 -4.19 8.59
C ILE A 66 -3.78 -4.51 7.37
N PRO A 67 -2.85 -5.49 7.40
CA PRO A 67 -2.05 -5.83 6.22
C PRO A 67 -2.89 -6.41 5.08
N ILE A 68 -3.99 -7.14 5.36
CA ILE A 68 -4.90 -7.61 4.31
C ILE A 68 -5.57 -6.42 3.60
N ILE A 69 -6.10 -5.46 4.37
CA ILE A 69 -6.67 -4.22 3.81
C ILE A 69 -5.60 -3.46 3.02
N GLY A 70 -4.39 -3.34 3.58
CA GLY A 70 -3.24 -2.72 2.94
C GLY A 70 -2.90 -3.36 1.60
N GLU A 71 -2.92 -4.69 1.50
CA GLU A 71 -2.65 -5.42 0.26
C GLU A 71 -3.69 -5.09 -0.82
N VAL A 72 -4.98 -5.08 -0.45
CA VAL A 72 -6.07 -4.74 -1.38
C VAL A 72 -5.91 -3.32 -1.90
N ILE A 73 -5.61 -2.37 -1.02
CA ILE A 73 -5.44 -0.96 -1.38
C ILE A 73 -4.20 -0.75 -2.26
N ILE A 74 -3.04 -1.30 -1.86
CA ILE A 74 -1.79 -1.19 -2.64
C ILE A 74 -1.97 -1.82 -4.02
N LYS A 75 -2.60 -3.00 -4.11
CA LYS A 75 -2.87 -3.68 -5.38
C LYS A 75 -3.80 -2.86 -6.27
N ARG A 76 -4.82 -2.23 -5.70
CA ARG A 76 -5.71 -1.30 -6.42
C ARG A 76 -4.95 -0.09 -6.95
N GLN A 77 -4.08 0.50 -6.13
CA GLN A 77 -3.26 1.65 -6.52
C GLN A 77 -2.33 1.33 -7.70
N ILE A 78 -1.67 0.17 -7.65
CA ILE A 78 -0.78 -0.28 -8.75
C ILE A 78 -1.58 -0.55 -10.04
N LYS A 79 -2.81 -1.07 -9.94
CA LYS A 79 -3.64 -1.41 -11.10
C LYS A 79 -4.30 -0.20 -11.75
N ASN A 80 -4.80 0.74 -10.94
CA ASN A 80 -5.66 1.83 -11.40
C ASN A 80 -4.96 3.20 -11.45
N SER A 81 -3.71 3.29 -10.96
CA SER A 81 -2.96 4.55 -10.90
C SER A 81 -3.75 5.69 -10.24
N ASP A 82 -4.46 5.40 -9.15
CA ASP A 82 -5.27 6.40 -8.45
C ASP A 82 -4.33 7.45 -7.79
N ASP A 83 -4.71 8.72 -7.83
CA ASP A 83 -3.86 9.82 -7.34
C ASP A 83 -4.10 10.18 -5.87
N LYS A 84 -5.06 9.51 -5.23
CA LYS A 84 -5.39 9.76 -3.83
C LYS A 84 -4.23 9.34 -2.92
N PRO A 85 -3.83 10.20 -1.96
CA PRO A 85 -2.83 9.84 -0.94
C PRO A 85 -3.42 8.79 0.01
N HIS A 86 -2.58 7.90 0.52
CA HIS A 86 -2.94 6.80 1.41
C HIS A 86 -2.22 6.92 2.76
N THR A 87 -1.99 8.15 3.21
CA THR A 87 -1.21 8.49 4.40
C THR A 87 -1.77 7.82 5.66
N THR A 88 -3.10 7.75 5.81
CA THR A 88 -3.76 7.06 6.93
C THR A 88 -3.42 5.57 6.97
N LEU A 89 -3.46 4.89 5.82
CA LEU A 89 -3.05 3.48 5.72
C LEU A 89 -1.57 3.33 6.11
N ALA A 90 -0.71 4.22 5.63
CA ALA A 90 0.71 4.18 5.94
C ALA A 90 0.99 4.29 7.44
N PHE A 91 0.29 5.19 8.15
CA PHE A 91 0.39 5.28 9.61
C PHE A 91 -0.12 4.01 10.30
N PHE A 92 -1.26 3.46 9.88
CA PHE A 92 -1.75 2.20 10.44
C PHE A 92 -0.74 1.05 10.23
N MET A 93 -0.09 0.99 9.08
CA MET A 93 0.94 -0.01 8.79
C MET A 93 2.21 0.20 9.64
N ILE A 94 2.57 1.43 9.98
CA ILE A 94 3.72 1.73 10.84
C ILE A 94 3.46 1.36 12.30
N PHE A 95 2.28 1.67 12.83
CA PHE A 95 2.00 1.52 14.27
C PHE A 95 1.55 0.11 14.66
N PHE A 96 0.79 -0.57 13.81
CA PHE A 96 0.17 -1.84 14.16
C PHE A 96 0.88 -3.06 13.58
N ILE A 97 1.84 -2.86 12.69
CA ILE A 97 2.56 -3.95 12.04
C ILE A 97 4.06 -3.76 12.31
N PRO A 98 4.70 -4.67 13.07
CA PRO A 98 6.13 -4.58 13.39
C PRO A 98 6.99 -4.69 12.13
N LEU A 99 8.26 -4.29 12.22
CA LEU A 99 9.35 -4.30 11.20
C LEU A 99 8.93 -4.17 9.72
N PHE A 100 8.30 -5.19 9.13
CA PHE A 100 7.77 -5.18 7.77
C PHE A 100 6.69 -4.12 7.53
N GLY A 101 5.85 -3.85 8.52
CA GLY A 101 4.83 -2.80 8.46
C GLY A 101 5.42 -1.41 8.42
N PHE A 102 6.45 -1.18 9.23
CA PHE A 102 7.24 0.03 9.23
C PHE A 102 7.83 0.32 7.85
N PHE A 103 8.49 -0.66 7.22
CA PHE A 103 9.05 -0.50 5.88
C PHE A 103 7.96 -0.29 4.82
N SER A 104 6.85 -1.04 4.89
CA SER A 104 5.73 -0.88 3.96
C SER A 104 5.10 0.52 4.06
N GLY A 105 4.81 0.99 5.28
CA GLY A 105 4.23 2.31 5.52
C GLY A 105 5.16 3.45 5.12
N LEU A 106 6.46 3.37 5.42
CA LEU A 106 7.44 4.36 4.94
C LEU A 106 7.46 4.47 3.41
N MET A 107 7.42 3.33 2.71
CA MET A 107 7.42 3.32 1.25
C MET A 107 6.13 3.94 0.68
N ILE A 108 4.99 3.75 1.33
CA ILE A 108 3.72 4.43 0.96
C ILE A 108 3.85 5.95 1.17
N LEU A 109 4.38 6.40 2.32
CA LEU A 109 4.59 7.83 2.59
C LEU A 109 5.53 8.50 1.57
N ILE A 110 6.62 7.83 1.20
CA ILE A 110 7.55 8.32 0.17
C ILE A 110 6.86 8.39 -1.19
N ALA A 111 6.05 7.38 -1.54
CA ALA A 111 5.30 7.35 -2.79
C ALA A 111 4.30 8.51 -2.89
N ASP A 112 3.61 8.83 -1.80
CA ASP A 112 2.63 9.92 -1.72
C ASP A 112 3.28 11.31 -1.70
N THR A 113 4.41 11.46 -0.98
CA THR A 113 5.14 12.74 -0.88
C THR A 113 5.73 13.17 -2.22
N ASN A 114 6.31 12.23 -2.97
CA ASN A 114 6.86 12.52 -4.29
C ASN A 114 5.78 12.97 -5.30
N ASN A 115 4.55 12.47 -5.16
CA ASN A 115 3.43 12.86 -6.04
C ASN A 115 2.99 14.31 -5.79
N ASN A 116 2.99 14.75 -4.53
CA ASN A 116 2.65 16.13 -4.17
C ASN A 116 3.69 17.15 -4.66
N ILE A 117 4.95 16.75 -4.81
CA ILE A 117 6.03 17.62 -5.30
C ILE A 117 5.97 17.75 -6.84
N GLU A 118 5.71 16.66 -7.56
CA GLU A 118 5.55 16.67 -9.02
C GLU A 118 4.31 17.46 -9.47
N ASN A 119 3.19 17.36 -8.75
CA ASN A 119 1.97 18.09 -9.07
C ASN A 119 2.00 19.59 -8.71
N ASN A 120 2.94 20.03 -7.85
CA ASN A 120 3.13 21.44 -7.47
C ASN A 120 4.27 22.13 -8.23
N SER A 121 4.95 21.44 -9.14
CA SER A 121 5.91 22.08 -10.04
C SER A 121 5.15 22.93 -11.08
N PRO A 122 5.49 24.22 -11.29
CA PRO A 122 4.78 25.05 -12.24
C PRO A 122 4.91 24.39 -13.61
N LYS A 123 3.78 24.05 -14.24
CA LYS A 123 3.73 23.60 -15.63
C LYS A 123 4.53 24.61 -16.43
N LYS A 124 5.70 24.22 -16.94
CA LYS A 124 6.35 24.94 -18.02
C LYS A 124 5.39 24.88 -19.19
N GLU A 125 4.61 25.94 -19.37
CA GLU A 125 3.93 26.22 -20.62
C GLU A 125 5.00 26.13 -21.70
N LYS A 126 4.97 25.05 -22.48
CA LYS A 126 5.64 25.03 -23.77
C LYS A 126 4.93 26.09 -24.60
N TYR A 127 5.44 27.32 -24.55
CA TYR A 127 5.16 28.33 -25.56
C TYR A 127 5.57 27.75 -26.90
N LYS A 128 4.61 27.11 -27.57
CA LYS A 128 4.71 26.68 -28.95
C LYS A 128 4.35 27.90 -29.80
N ASN A 129 5.15 28.97 -29.71
CA ASN A 129 5.04 30.07 -30.65
C ASN A 129 5.67 29.61 -31.95
N SER A 130 4.76 29.37 -32.88
CA SER A 130 4.96 28.93 -34.24
C SER A 130 5.78 29.98 -35.00
N GLU A 131 6.65 29.49 -35.88
CA GLU A 131 7.44 30.28 -36.82
C GLU A 131 6.60 31.30 -37.61
N PRO A 132 7.20 32.44 -38.02
CA PRO A 132 6.49 33.45 -38.79
C PRO A 132 6.26 32.96 -40.22
N LYS A 133 4.98 32.79 -40.61
CA LYS A 133 4.61 32.65 -42.03
C LYS A 133 4.94 33.96 -42.77
N LYS A 134 6.07 33.97 -43.48
CA LYS A 134 6.26 34.83 -44.66
C LYS A 134 5.22 34.43 -45.71
N SER A 135 4.23 35.26 -45.98
CA SER A 135 3.52 35.24 -47.27
C SER A 135 3.90 36.47 -48.07
N LYS A 136 4.70 36.24 -49.10
CA LYS A 136 5.06 37.20 -50.15
C LYS A 136 3.88 37.29 -51.13
N LYS A 137 3.66 38.51 -51.63
CA LYS A 137 2.65 38.99 -52.59
C LYS A 137 2.50 38.15 -53.88
N GLU A 138 1.27 38.14 -54.43
CA GLU A 138 0.93 38.29 -55.85
C GLU A 138 -0.60 38.54 -55.93
N SER A 139 -1.07 39.78 -56.10
CA SER A 139 -1.47 40.42 -57.37
C SER A 139 -2.36 39.54 -58.26
N ASP A 140 -3.66 39.78 -58.21
CA ASP A 140 -4.55 39.91 -59.38
C ASP A 140 -5.98 40.11 -58.85
N PHE A 141 -6.49 41.34 -58.94
CA PHE A 141 -7.91 41.64 -59.19
C PHE A 141 -8.04 43.16 -59.40
N VAL A 142 -7.77 43.57 -60.63
CA VAL A 142 -8.41 44.73 -61.24
C VAL A 142 -9.84 44.29 -61.62
N ASP A 143 -10.78 45.23 -61.57
CA ASP A 143 -12.17 45.14 -62.01
C ASP A 143 -13.15 44.32 -61.15
N LEU A 144 -13.82 45.00 -60.20
CA LEU A 144 -15.28 45.14 -60.22
C LEU A 144 -15.80 46.03 -59.06
N VAL A 145 -16.50 47.11 -59.42
CA VAL A 145 -17.52 47.84 -58.61
C VAL A 145 -17.01 48.79 -57.50
N MET A 146 -16.73 50.04 -57.86
CA MET A 146 -17.51 51.24 -57.49
C MET A 146 -16.89 52.50 -58.08
#